data_AF-A0A9D6L6S5-F1
#
_entry.id   AF-A0A9D6L6S5-F1
#
_cell.length_a   1.000
_cell.length_b   1.000
_cell.length_c   1.000
_cell.angle_alpha   90.00
_cell.angle_beta   90.00
_cell.angle_gamma   90.00
#
_symmetry.space_group_name_H-M   'P 1'
#
loop_
_entity.id
_entity.type
_entity.pdbx_description
1 polymer ?
#
loop_
_entity_poly.entity_id
_entity_poly.type
_entity_poly.pdbx_seq_one_letter_code
_entity_poly.pdbx_strand_id
1 'polypeptide(L)'
;CCMAQDPTALELAVTRALRDNIVTLQRSADELQQAFADVVASCASSRPTNSLPSLLRAQTAAASLAASLEVLARFVTSSSQAAPAGVTEAVTRAVSIPAPELAPAPAPVAPPPSPVPMAEAPAPVEIPVAPPPPPPPPPVPAPRAGTGTAYEERREVGMDTIRSYRDEPVPEVAAEAAAPPPPVVEAPVFDVQSLSADEQEMHRRANRHIKVSMQDIKLLRKEGVKLGREQKDLCIRLKDDLDKARKEYERRFRPILGHPVDYFYKWAVEILADGDAEALGEYPYPSPVAKR
;
A
#
# COMPACT_ATOMS: atom_id res chain seq x y z
N CYS A 1 -20.07 -44.68 42.65
CA CYS A 1 -19.54 -43.55 43.43
C CYS A 1 -19.22 -42.41 42.47
N CYS A 2 -20.12 -41.45 42.34
CA CYS A 2 -19.90 -40.26 41.52
C CYS A 2 -19.09 -39.27 42.39
N MET A 3 -17.84 -39.02 42.00
CA MET A 3 -17.03 -37.98 42.64
C MET A 3 -17.70 -36.63 42.33
N ALA A 4 -18.22 -35.97 43.36
CA ALA A 4 -18.61 -34.57 43.26
C ALA A 4 -17.38 -33.78 42.82
N GLN A 5 -17.46 -33.07 41.69
CA GLN A 5 -16.43 -32.10 41.33
C GLN A 5 -16.45 -30.99 42.39
N ASP A 6 -15.39 -30.89 43.19
CA ASP A 6 -15.29 -29.86 44.21
C ASP A 6 -15.25 -28.48 43.52
N PRO A 7 -16.23 -27.59 43.76
CA PRO A 7 -16.31 -26.28 43.11
C PRO A 7 -15.05 -25.42 43.35
N THR A 8 -14.38 -25.63 44.49
CA THR A 8 -13.11 -24.99 44.85
C THR A 8 -11.93 -25.42 43.97
N ALA A 9 -11.90 -26.67 43.49
CA ALA A 9 -10.84 -27.12 42.58
C ALA A 9 -10.95 -26.45 41.20
N LEU A 10 -12.18 -26.22 40.72
CA LEU A 10 -12.45 -25.49 39.49
C LEU A 10 -12.02 -24.01 39.62
N GLU A 11 -12.38 -23.35 40.71
CA GLU A 11 -11.98 -21.95 40.96
C GLU A 11 -10.46 -21.78 41.03
N LEU A 12 -9.75 -22.71 41.71
CA LEU A 12 -8.29 -22.71 41.76
C LEU A 12 -7.65 -22.96 40.38
N ALA A 13 -8.27 -23.82 39.55
CA ALA A 13 -7.81 -24.05 38.18
C ALA A 13 -8.02 -22.82 37.28
N VAL A 14 -9.18 -22.17 37.38
CA VAL A 14 -9.50 -20.94 36.62
C VAL A 14 -8.59 -19.79 37.03
N THR A 15 -8.37 -19.57 38.33
CA THR A 15 -7.48 -18.50 38.81
C THR A 15 -6.02 -18.74 38.42
N ARG A 16 -5.55 -19.99 38.42
CA ARG A 16 -4.22 -20.33 37.90
C ARG A 16 -4.11 -20.08 36.39
N ALA A 17 -5.09 -20.54 35.62
CA ALA A 17 -5.12 -20.33 34.18
C ALA A 17 -5.14 -18.82 33.84
N LEU A 18 -5.91 -18.01 34.55
CA LEU A 18 -5.94 -16.56 34.35
C LEU A 18 -4.59 -15.90 34.65
N ARG A 19 -3.92 -16.28 35.75
CA ARG A 19 -2.59 -15.74 36.09
C ARG A 19 -1.55 -16.07 35.02
N ASP A 20 -1.51 -17.32 34.57
CA ASP A 20 -0.54 -17.74 33.55
C ASP A 20 -0.78 -16.98 32.22
N ASN A 21 -2.05 -16.81 31.82
CA ASN A 21 -2.40 -16.04 30.62
C ASN A 21 -2.08 -14.55 30.75
N ILE A 22 -2.26 -13.94 31.94
CA ILE A 22 -1.89 -12.53 32.17
C ILE A 22 -0.37 -12.35 32.02
N VAL A 23 0.44 -13.28 32.53
CA VAL A 23 1.91 -13.21 32.37
C VAL A 23 2.31 -13.34 30.90
N THR A 24 1.65 -14.23 30.14
CA THR A 24 1.86 -14.33 28.68
C THR A 24 1.46 -13.05 27.96
N LEU A 25 0.33 -12.44 28.33
CA LEU A 25 -0.14 -11.18 27.75
C LEU A 25 0.84 -10.03 28.02
N GLN A 26 1.34 -9.91 29.24
CA GLN A 26 2.35 -8.91 29.60
C GLN A 26 3.59 -9.04 28.73
N ARG A 27 4.14 -10.27 28.58
CA ARG A 27 5.29 -10.51 27.70
C ARG A 27 5.01 -10.10 26.25
N SER A 28 3.84 -10.47 25.70
CA SER A 28 3.48 -10.09 24.33
C SER A 28 3.26 -8.58 24.16
N ALA A 29 2.83 -7.87 25.20
CA ALA A 29 2.71 -6.42 25.20
C ALA A 29 4.09 -5.75 25.23
N ASP A 30 5.02 -6.24 26.04
CA ASP A 30 6.41 -5.76 26.08
C ASP A 30 7.11 -5.98 24.72
N GLU A 31 6.89 -7.13 24.08
CA GLU A 31 7.39 -7.43 22.72
C GLU A 31 6.84 -6.45 21.68
N LEU A 32 5.55 -6.09 21.76
CA LEU A 32 4.95 -5.09 20.89
C LEU A 32 5.54 -3.68 21.13
N GLN A 33 5.74 -3.30 22.38
CA GLN A 33 6.35 -2.01 22.73
C GLN A 33 7.79 -1.92 22.20
N GLN A 34 8.56 -3.00 22.33
CA GLN A 34 9.91 -3.08 21.78
C GLN A 34 9.90 -2.99 20.24
N ALA A 35 8.99 -3.71 19.57
CA ALA A 35 8.85 -3.63 18.12
C ALA A 35 8.45 -2.23 17.64
N PHE A 36 7.61 -1.52 18.39
CA PHE A 36 7.25 -0.13 18.09
C PHE A 36 8.44 0.82 18.27
N ALA A 37 9.24 0.64 19.33
CA ALA A 37 10.48 1.40 19.51
C ALA A 37 11.46 1.19 18.34
N ASP A 38 11.58 -0.04 17.84
CA ASP A 38 12.38 -0.36 16.65
C ASP A 38 11.85 0.36 15.39
N VAL A 39 10.52 0.48 15.23
CA VAL A 39 9.90 1.24 14.13
C VAL A 39 10.26 2.72 14.24
N VAL A 40 10.10 3.32 15.42
CA VAL A 40 10.44 4.73 15.67
C VAL A 40 11.92 4.99 15.38
N ALA A 41 12.82 4.10 15.83
CA ALA A 41 14.24 4.18 15.52
C ALA A 41 14.53 4.05 14.01
N SER A 42 13.81 3.17 13.31
CA SER A 42 13.94 3.00 11.86
C SER A 42 13.48 4.24 11.08
N CYS A 43 12.45 4.95 11.56
CA CYS A 43 11.96 6.20 11.00
C CYS A 43 12.95 7.37 11.12
N ALA A 44 13.92 7.29 12.03
CA ALA A 44 15.02 8.25 12.10
C ALA A 44 16.04 8.09 10.96
N SER A 45 16.01 6.97 10.23
CA SER A 45 16.86 6.76 9.06
C SER A 45 16.24 7.35 7.79
N SER A 46 17.05 7.98 6.94
CA SER A 46 16.60 8.56 5.67
C SER A 46 16.24 7.53 4.58
N ARG A 47 16.35 6.23 4.89
CA ARG A 47 16.09 5.12 3.96
C ARG A 47 14.80 4.38 4.36
N PRO A 48 13.68 4.57 3.64
CA PRO A 48 12.39 3.99 4.00
C PRO A 48 12.33 2.47 3.86
N THR A 49 13.31 1.84 3.18
CA THR A 49 13.37 0.38 3.05
C THR A 49 13.73 -0.32 4.37
N ASN A 50 14.34 0.39 5.32
CA ASN A 50 14.78 -0.18 6.59
C ASN A 50 13.65 -0.27 7.63
N SER A 51 12.52 0.42 7.44
CA SER A 51 11.38 0.38 8.37
C SER A 51 10.40 -0.76 8.10
N LEU A 52 10.47 -1.41 6.92
CA LEU A 52 9.57 -2.51 6.57
C LEU A 52 9.69 -3.71 7.53
N PRO A 53 10.89 -4.19 7.90
CA PRO A 53 11.01 -5.33 8.81
C PRO A 53 10.49 -5.03 10.23
N SER A 54 10.74 -3.82 10.74
CA SER A 54 10.26 -3.40 12.06
C SER A 54 8.73 -3.20 12.07
N LEU A 55 8.16 -2.68 10.98
CA LEU A 55 6.71 -2.59 10.79
C LEU A 55 6.04 -3.97 10.78
N LEU A 56 6.59 -4.91 10.02
CA LEU A 56 6.04 -6.27 9.97
C LEU A 56 6.14 -6.95 11.35
N ARG A 57 7.25 -6.79 12.07
CA ARG A 57 7.40 -7.31 13.44
C ARG A 57 6.35 -6.71 14.38
N ALA A 58 6.17 -5.40 14.36
CA ALA A 58 5.15 -4.72 15.17
C ALA A 58 3.73 -5.21 14.82
N GLN A 59 3.42 -5.39 13.54
CA GLN A 59 2.14 -5.93 13.10
C GLN A 59 1.90 -7.36 13.60
N THR A 60 2.90 -8.23 13.51
CA THR A 60 2.79 -9.61 14.00
C THR A 60 2.60 -9.68 15.52
N ALA A 61 3.30 -8.83 16.29
CA ALA A 61 3.15 -8.73 17.73
C ALA A 61 1.76 -8.18 18.13
N ALA A 62 1.24 -7.21 17.36
CA ALA A 62 -0.10 -6.70 17.59
C ALA A 62 -1.18 -7.75 17.31
N ALA A 63 -1.03 -8.52 16.22
CA ALA A 63 -1.96 -9.58 15.85
C ALA A 63 -1.97 -10.74 16.85
N SER A 64 -0.80 -11.15 17.36
CA SER A 64 -0.70 -12.19 18.38
C SER A 64 -1.31 -11.76 19.72
N LEU A 65 -1.10 -10.51 20.13
CA LEU A 65 -1.71 -9.93 21.33
C LEU A 65 -3.23 -9.87 21.19
N ALA A 66 -3.74 -9.41 20.05
CA ALA A 66 -5.18 -9.33 19.79
C ALA A 66 -5.85 -10.71 19.86
N ALA A 67 -5.24 -11.72 19.23
CA ALA A 67 -5.74 -13.10 19.30
C ALA A 67 -5.72 -13.65 20.73
N SER A 68 -4.69 -13.34 21.51
CA SER A 68 -4.57 -13.76 22.91
C SER A 68 -5.66 -13.13 23.79
N LEU A 69 -5.96 -11.84 23.57
CA LEU A 69 -7.05 -11.15 24.26
C LEU A 69 -8.42 -11.73 23.89
N GLU A 70 -8.64 -12.10 22.63
CA GLU A 70 -9.89 -12.71 22.19
C GLU A 70 -10.11 -14.09 22.84
N VAL A 71 -9.07 -14.92 22.90
CA VAL A 71 -9.13 -16.23 23.57
C VAL A 71 -9.42 -16.05 25.06
N LEU A 72 -8.77 -15.10 25.72
CA LEU A 72 -9.00 -14.81 27.13
C LEU A 72 -10.44 -14.31 27.37
N ALA A 73 -10.94 -13.41 26.52
CA ALA A 73 -12.33 -12.93 26.60
C ALA A 73 -13.34 -14.08 26.44
N ARG A 74 -13.13 -14.99 25.49
CA ARG A 74 -13.98 -16.18 25.31
C ARG A 74 -13.90 -17.12 26.51
N PHE A 75 -12.70 -17.33 27.06
CA PHE A 75 -12.49 -18.14 28.26
C PHE A 75 -13.22 -17.56 29.47
N VAL A 76 -13.07 -16.25 29.73
CA VAL A 76 -13.76 -15.55 30.83
C VAL A 76 -15.27 -15.66 30.66
N THR A 77 -15.78 -15.39 29.45
CA THR A 77 -17.22 -15.51 29.12
C THR A 77 -17.73 -16.93 29.37
N SER A 78 -17.00 -17.96 28.92
CA SER A 78 -17.35 -19.37 29.16
C SER A 78 -17.27 -19.75 30.63
N SER A 79 -16.30 -19.23 31.39
CA SER A 79 -16.16 -19.51 32.82
C SER A 79 -17.25 -18.84 33.66
N SER A 80 -17.76 -17.69 33.21
CA SER A 80 -18.85 -16.97 33.88
C SER A 80 -20.24 -17.56 33.63
N GLN A 81 -20.43 -18.28 32.51
CA GLN A 81 -21.69 -18.97 32.19
C GLN A 81 -21.84 -20.32 32.92
N ALA A 82 -20.81 -20.76 33.64
CA ALA A 82 -20.85 -21.97 34.46
C ALA A 82 -21.52 -21.71 35.84
N ALA A 83 -22.80 -21.31 35.83
CA ALA A 83 -23.68 -21.38 36.99
C ALA A 83 -25.07 -21.87 36.52
N PRO A 84 -25.65 -22.92 37.13
CA PRO A 84 -26.81 -23.60 36.54
C PRO A 84 -28.10 -22.87 36.90
N ALA A 85 -28.79 -22.33 35.90
CA ALA A 85 -30.22 -22.05 36.00
C ALA A 85 -30.94 -22.86 34.92
N GLY A 86 -31.63 -23.92 35.33
CA GLY A 86 -32.68 -24.57 34.54
C GLY A 86 -32.30 -25.88 33.84
N VAL A 87 -32.05 -26.93 34.62
CA VAL A 87 -32.30 -28.30 34.13
C VAL A 87 -33.82 -28.50 34.18
N THR A 88 -34.51 -28.39 33.03
CA THR A 88 -35.79 -29.09 32.69
C THR A 88 -36.39 -28.58 31.37
N GLU A 89 -35.64 -28.43 30.27
CA GLU A 89 -36.30 -28.34 28.94
C GLU A 89 -35.40 -28.70 27.75
N ALA A 90 -34.62 -29.77 27.83
CA ALA A 90 -33.92 -30.31 26.65
C ALA A 90 -33.85 -31.85 26.61
N VAL A 91 -34.68 -32.53 27.40
CA VAL A 91 -34.83 -34.00 27.39
C VAL A 91 -36.22 -34.37 26.85
N THR A 92 -36.53 -33.95 25.62
CA THR A 92 -37.68 -34.49 24.86
C THR A 92 -37.36 -34.70 23.37
N ARG A 93 -36.09 -34.70 22.97
CA ARG A 93 -35.73 -35.00 21.57
C ARG A 93 -34.58 -35.98 21.38
N ALA A 94 -34.49 -36.95 22.27
CA ALA A 94 -33.70 -38.15 22.03
C ALA A 94 -34.42 -39.36 22.67
N VAL A 95 -35.32 -40.00 21.91
CA VAL A 95 -35.37 -41.45 21.65
C VAL A 95 -36.44 -41.69 20.59
N SER A 96 -36.01 -41.82 19.34
CA SER A 96 -36.60 -42.71 18.35
C SER A 96 -35.49 -43.01 17.36
N ILE A 97 -34.80 -44.12 17.60
CA ILE A 97 -33.98 -44.83 16.61
C ILE A 97 -34.80 -46.08 16.27
N PRO A 98 -34.92 -46.45 14.98
CA PRO A 98 -34.01 -47.47 14.48
C PRO A 98 -33.45 -47.16 13.07
N ALA A 99 -32.12 -47.29 12.92
CA ALA A 99 -31.52 -47.82 11.70
C ALA A 99 -31.79 -49.34 11.67
N PRO A 100 -31.75 -50.08 10.52
CA PRO A 100 -30.89 -49.82 9.36
C PRO A 100 -31.49 -50.14 7.96
N GLU A 101 -30.98 -49.52 6.90
CA GLU A 101 -30.79 -50.23 5.62
C GLU A 101 -29.57 -49.67 4.87
N LEU A 102 -28.71 -50.61 4.49
CA LEU A 102 -27.42 -50.43 3.85
C LEU A 102 -27.61 -49.94 2.41
N ALA A 103 -27.17 -48.72 2.10
CA ALA A 103 -26.84 -48.32 0.73
C ALA A 103 -25.31 -48.36 0.57
N PRO A 104 -24.78 -48.89 -0.54
CA PRO A 104 -23.36 -49.18 -0.70
C PRO A 104 -22.53 -47.89 -0.82
N ALA A 105 -21.37 -47.91 -0.16
CA ALA A 105 -20.39 -46.83 -0.18
C ALA A 105 -19.89 -46.51 -1.61
N PRO A 106 -19.59 -45.23 -1.93
CA PRO A 106 -18.71 -44.94 -3.05
C PRO A 106 -17.31 -45.49 -2.72
N ALA A 107 -16.73 -46.22 -3.67
CA ALA A 107 -15.42 -46.84 -3.53
C ALA A 107 -14.33 -45.81 -3.19
N PRO A 108 -13.34 -46.17 -2.35
CA PRO A 108 -12.16 -45.34 -2.14
C PRO A 108 -11.34 -45.32 -3.44
N VAL A 109 -11.18 -44.13 -4.02
CA VAL A 109 -10.19 -43.89 -5.08
C VAL A 109 -8.81 -44.10 -4.46
N ALA A 110 -8.04 -45.03 -5.04
CA ALA A 110 -6.70 -45.38 -4.61
C ALA A 110 -5.76 -44.15 -4.61
N PRO A 111 -4.81 -44.07 -3.67
CA PRO A 111 -3.72 -43.10 -3.76
C PRO A 111 -2.84 -43.43 -4.99
N PRO A 112 -2.26 -42.41 -5.66
CA PRO A 112 -1.27 -42.66 -6.70
C PRO A 112 -0.04 -43.39 -6.11
N PRO A 113 0.63 -44.25 -6.89
CA PRO A 113 1.82 -44.95 -6.40
C PRO A 113 2.95 -43.96 -6.12
N SER A 114 3.55 -44.10 -4.94
CA SER A 114 4.84 -43.52 -4.58
C SER A 114 5.91 -43.94 -5.60
N PRO A 115 6.83 -43.04 -6.01
CA PRO A 115 7.94 -43.42 -6.87
C PRO A 115 8.88 -44.38 -6.12
N VAL A 116 9.20 -45.51 -6.75
CA VAL A 116 10.25 -46.44 -6.30
C VAL A 116 11.62 -45.75 -6.33
N PRO A 117 12.50 -46.07 -5.37
CA PRO A 117 13.84 -45.51 -5.29
C PRO A 117 14.74 -46.24 -6.29
N MET A 118 15.34 -45.51 -7.23
CA MET A 118 16.60 -45.95 -7.84
C MET A 118 17.74 -45.16 -7.20
N ALA A 119 18.62 -45.91 -6.54
CA ALA A 119 19.94 -45.48 -6.17
C ALA A 119 20.73 -45.14 -7.45
N GLU A 120 21.38 -43.98 -7.47
CA GLU A 120 22.85 -43.87 -7.61
C GLU A 120 23.23 -42.40 -7.40
N ALA A 121 24.10 -42.14 -6.43
CA ALA A 121 24.61 -40.82 -6.16
C ALA A 121 25.67 -40.43 -7.21
N PRO A 122 25.55 -39.28 -7.89
CA PRO A 122 26.71 -38.60 -8.42
C PRO A 122 27.27 -37.66 -7.34
N ALA A 123 28.60 -37.66 -7.26
CA ALA A 123 29.41 -36.91 -6.30
C ALA A 123 29.10 -35.39 -6.28
N PRO A 124 29.42 -34.69 -5.18
CA PRO A 124 29.22 -33.25 -5.09
C PRO A 124 30.13 -32.53 -6.08
N VAL A 125 29.55 -31.79 -7.02
CA VAL A 125 30.27 -30.78 -7.76
C VAL A 125 30.36 -29.56 -6.86
N GLU A 126 31.57 -29.28 -6.35
CA GLU A 126 31.90 -28.01 -5.71
C GLU A 126 31.63 -26.86 -6.69
N ILE A 127 30.61 -26.07 -6.40
CA ILE A 127 30.46 -24.75 -7.01
C ILE A 127 31.49 -23.85 -6.32
N PRO A 128 32.49 -23.28 -7.03
CA PRO A 128 33.39 -22.33 -6.42
C PRO A 128 32.59 -21.11 -5.95
N VAL A 129 32.55 -20.93 -4.64
CA VAL A 129 32.02 -19.74 -3.98
C VAL A 129 32.84 -18.55 -4.48
N ALA A 130 32.20 -17.64 -5.21
CA ALA A 130 32.80 -16.36 -5.57
C ALA A 130 33.19 -15.62 -4.27
N PRO A 131 34.40 -15.04 -4.19
CA PRO A 131 34.84 -14.36 -2.98
C PRO A 131 33.94 -13.15 -2.68
N PRO A 132 33.66 -12.87 -1.39
CA PRO A 132 32.86 -11.72 -1.01
C PRO A 132 33.57 -10.41 -1.43
N PRO A 133 32.83 -9.38 -1.87
CA PRO A 133 33.41 -8.08 -2.19
C PRO A 133 34.05 -7.44 -0.94
N PRO A 134 35.16 -6.69 -1.10
CA PRO A 134 35.84 -6.07 0.04
C PRO A 134 34.94 -5.02 0.73
N PRO A 135 35.11 -4.82 2.05
CA PRO A 135 34.31 -3.87 2.82
C PRO A 135 34.56 -2.43 2.33
N PRO A 136 33.53 -1.56 2.36
CA PRO A 136 33.68 -0.16 2.00
C PRO A 136 34.61 0.58 2.99
N PRO A 137 35.37 1.58 2.54
CA PRO A 137 36.24 2.37 3.41
C PRO A 137 35.42 3.15 4.46
N PRO A 138 36.01 3.43 5.63
CA PRO A 138 35.31 4.15 6.70
C PRO A 138 34.93 5.57 6.26
N PRO A 139 33.77 6.08 6.70
CA PRO A 139 33.32 7.41 6.34
C PRO A 139 34.22 8.48 6.96
N VAL A 140 34.75 9.36 6.10
CA VAL A 140 35.40 10.60 6.49
C VAL A 140 34.35 11.51 7.15
N PRO A 141 34.59 12.07 8.36
CA PRO A 141 33.63 12.93 9.02
C PRO A 141 33.57 14.30 8.33
N ALA A 142 32.41 14.62 7.75
CA ALA A 142 32.07 15.98 7.34
C ALA A 142 31.57 16.80 8.56
N PRO A 143 31.82 18.12 8.59
CA PRO A 143 31.69 18.92 9.80
C PRO A 143 30.22 19.22 10.15
N ARG A 144 29.98 19.30 11.46
CA ARG A 144 28.74 19.76 12.08
C ARG A 144 28.44 21.21 11.68
N ALA A 145 27.26 21.43 11.12
CA ALA A 145 26.46 22.65 11.28
C ALA A 145 25.11 22.16 11.83
N GLY A 146 24.58 22.63 12.94
CA GLY A 146 24.52 24.00 13.43
C GLY A 146 23.07 24.18 13.82
N THR A 147 22.77 23.99 15.10
CA THR A 147 21.45 24.18 15.71
C THR A 147 21.04 25.64 15.66
N GLY A 148 19.79 25.90 15.28
CA GLY A 148 19.06 27.13 15.57
C GLY A 148 17.60 26.90 15.17
N THR A 149 16.70 26.51 16.08
CA THR A 149 15.89 27.38 16.95
C THR A 149 15.33 28.60 16.22
N ALA A 150 14.03 28.62 15.96
CA ALA A 150 13.07 29.50 16.63
C ALA A 150 11.82 29.66 15.75
N TYR A 151 10.69 29.33 16.34
CA TYR A 151 9.38 29.77 15.92
C TYR A 151 9.32 31.30 16.00
N GLU A 152 8.72 31.95 15.01
CA GLU A 152 7.95 33.15 15.30
C GLU A 152 6.77 33.33 14.36
N GLU A 153 5.68 33.68 15.02
CA GLU A 153 4.31 33.81 14.56
C GLU A 153 4.09 35.24 14.05
N ARG A 154 3.28 35.35 12.99
CA ARG A 154 2.17 36.31 12.84
C ARG A 154 2.31 37.61 12.01
N ARG A 155 1.25 37.76 11.20
CA ARG A 155 0.44 38.94 10.80
C ARG A 155 0.60 39.51 9.39
N GLU A 156 -0.46 39.26 8.62
CA GLU A 156 -1.17 40.12 7.66
C GLU A 156 -0.76 41.60 7.62
N VAL A 157 -0.53 42.15 6.42
CA VAL A 157 -1.20 43.36 5.85
C VAL A 157 -0.92 43.37 4.34
N GLY A 158 -1.91 43.76 3.52
CA GLY A 158 -1.59 44.64 2.38
C GLY A 158 -2.07 44.21 1.02
N MET A 159 -3.30 44.61 0.72
CA MET A 159 -3.93 44.69 -0.59
C MET A 159 -3.17 45.67 -1.53
N ASP A 160 -3.51 45.58 -2.83
CA ASP A 160 -3.30 46.56 -3.90
C ASP A 160 -1.96 46.55 -4.65
N THR A 161 -2.01 46.07 -5.90
CA THR A 161 -1.99 46.98 -7.07
C THR A 161 -2.30 46.19 -8.34
N ILE A 162 -3.53 46.32 -8.82
CA ILE A 162 -3.90 46.04 -10.21
C ILE A 162 -3.24 47.13 -11.06
N ARG A 163 -2.25 46.77 -11.89
CA ARG A 163 -1.72 47.66 -12.92
C ARG A 163 -2.26 47.28 -14.30
N SER A 164 -3.47 47.80 -14.56
CA SER A 164 -4.04 47.96 -15.90
C SER A 164 -3.17 48.93 -16.71
N TYR A 165 -2.63 48.48 -17.84
CA TYR A 165 -2.15 49.39 -18.90
C TYR A 165 -3.07 49.29 -20.11
N ARG A 166 -3.52 50.48 -20.51
CA ARG A 166 -4.42 50.80 -21.61
C ARG A 166 -3.59 51.27 -22.82
N ASP A 167 -3.94 50.69 -23.97
CA ASP A 167 -3.93 51.17 -25.36
C ASP A 167 -3.03 52.35 -25.82
N GLU A 168 -2.25 52.03 -26.86
CA GLU A 168 -2.05 52.72 -28.18
C GLU A 168 -1.31 54.09 -28.26
N PRO A 169 -0.67 54.48 -29.41
CA PRO A 169 -0.70 53.84 -30.74
C PRO A 169 0.66 53.64 -31.48
N VAL A 170 0.53 52.89 -32.58
CA VAL A 170 1.46 52.44 -33.62
C VAL A 170 2.21 53.59 -34.35
N PRO A 171 3.44 53.31 -34.85
CA PRO A 171 3.75 53.73 -36.22
C PRO A 171 4.23 52.56 -37.09
N GLU A 172 3.62 52.53 -38.27
CA GLU A 172 3.87 51.68 -39.42
C GLU A 172 5.11 52.17 -40.18
N VAL A 173 6.08 51.29 -40.43
CA VAL A 173 6.98 51.38 -41.60
C VAL A 173 7.39 49.97 -42.02
N ALA A 174 7.07 49.67 -43.28
CA ALA A 174 7.38 48.45 -43.99
C ALA A 174 8.88 48.27 -44.25
N ALA A 175 9.36 47.03 -44.17
CA ALA A 175 10.37 46.48 -45.07
C ALA A 175 10.48 44.97 -44.87
N GLU A 176 10.02 44.25 -45.89
CA GLU A 176 10.22 42.82 -46.09
C GLU A 176 11.71 42.52 -46.27
N ALA A 177 12.28 41.77 -45.32
CA ALA A 177 13.57 41.11 -45.46
C ALA A 177 13.43 39.71 -44.85
N ALA A 178 13.59 38.70 -45.71
CA ALA A 178 13.50 37.29 -45.35
C ALA A 178 14.41 36.95 -44.15
N ALA A 179 13.78 36.73 -43.00
CA ALA A 179 14.43 36.25 -41.79
C ALA A 179 14.36 34.71 -41.75
N PRO A 180 15.40 34.02 -41.25
CA PRO A 180 15.40 32.58 -41.05
C PRO A 180 14.24 32.18 -40.09
N PRO A 181 13.76 30.93 -40.16
CA PRO A 181 12.61 30.48 -39.36
C PRO A 181 12.83 30.82 -37.88
N PRO A 182 11.80 31.36 -37.19
CA PRO A 182 11.93 31.72 -35.79
C PRO A 182 12.39 30.50 -34.99
N PRO A 183 13.31 30.67 -34.02
CA PRO A 183 13.63 29.58 -33.10
C PRO A 183 12.31 29.13 -32.46
N VAL A 184 12.07 27.83 -32.50
CA VAL A 184 10.98 27.17 -31.81
C VAL A 184 11.02 27.66 -30.37
N VAL A 185 10.08 28.55 -30.01
CA VAL A 185 9.96 29.01 -28.63
C VAL A 185 9.41 27.80 -27.89
N GLU A 186 10.30 26.99 -27.33
CA GLU A 186 9.94 25.93 -26.41
C GLU A 186 9.06 26.57 -25.35
N ALA A 187 7.78 26.17 -25.32
CA ALA A 187 6.84 26.63 -24.33
C ALA A 187 7.51 26.56 -22.95
N PRO A 188 7.37 27.60 -22.10
CA PRO A 188 8.09 27.68 -20.84
C PRO A 188 7.86 26.40 -20.05
N VAL A 189 8.95 25.66 -19.82
CA VAL A 189 8.93 24.43 -19.04
C VAL A 189 8.53 24.85 -17.64
N PHE A 190 7.29 24.55 -17.26
CA PHE A 190 6.78 24.89 -15.95
C PHE A 190 7.62 24.19 -14.88
N ASP A 191 8.39 24.97 -14.12
CA ASP A 191 9.21 24.44 -13.04
C ASP A 191 8.39 24.31 -11.76
N VAL A 192 8.10 23.07 -11.38
CA VAL A 192 7.41 22.77 -10.13
C VAL A 192 8.23 23.23 -8.92
N GLN A 193 9.56 23.32 -9.02
CA GLN A 193 10.43 23.69 -7.89
C GLN A 193 10.37 25.19 -7.55
N SER A 194 9.82 26.03 -8.43
CA SER A 194 9.62 27.46 -8.15
C SER A 194 8.33 27.74 -7.36
N LEU A 195 7.46 26.74 -7.16
CA LEU A 195 6.22 26.87 -6.40
C LEU A 195 6.46 26.85 -4.89
N SER A 196 5.42 27.16 -4.11
CA SER A 196 5.47 27.03 -2.65
C SER A 196 5.73 25.57 -2.22
N ALA A 197 6.30 25.37 -1.02
CA ALA A 197 6.60 24.04 -0.50
C ALA A 197 5.35 23.14 -0.41
N ASP A 198 4.19 23.73 -0.09
CA ASP A 198 2.92 23.02 0.00
C ASP A 198 2.41 22.57 -1.38
N GLU A 199 2.49 23.44 -2.39
CA GLU A 199 2.14 23.08 -3.77
C GLU A 199 3.08 22.04 -4.34
N GLN A 200 4.39 22.15 -4.07
CA GLN A 200 5.37 21.14 -4.45
C GLN A 200 5.03 19.77 -3.88
N GLU A 201 4.66 19.70 -2.59
CA GLU A 201 4.25 18.45 -1.99
C GLU A 201 2.93 17.93 -2.60
N MET A 202 1.99 18.81 -2.95
CA MET A 202 0.79 18.42 -3.70
C MET A 202 1.13 17.82 -5.07
N HIS A 203 2.08 18.41 -5.81
CA HIS A 203 2.59 17.86 -7.07
C HIS A 203 3.26 16.49 -6.88
N ARG A 204 4.07 16.32 -5.82
CA ARG A 204 4.70 15.03 -5.50
C ARG A 204 3.65 13.97 -5.16
N ARG A 205 2.63 14.32 -4.37
CA ARG A 205 1.51 13.42 -4.01
C ARG A 205 0.67 13.06 -5.22
N ALA A 206 0.34 14.03 -6.06
CA ALA A 206 -0.36 13.84 -7.33
C ALA A 206 0.37 12.86 -8.24
N ASN A 207 1.67 13.09 -8.45
CA ASN A 207 2.51 12.23 -9.27
C ASN A 207 2.52 10.78 -8.75
N ARG A 208 2.67 10.59 -7.43
CA ARG A 208 2.59 9.25 -6.81
C ARG A 208 1.21 8.61 -6.98
N HIS A 209 0.14 9.37 -6.73
CA HIS A 209 -1.23 8.88 -6.82
C HIS A 209 -1.57 8.38 -8.22
N ILE A 210 -1.25 9.15 -9.25
CA ILE A 210 -1.49 8.75 -10.63
C ILE A 210 -0.66 7.53 -11.00
N LYS A 211 0.63 7.49 -10.62
CA LYS A 211 1.49 6.34 -10.90
C LYS A 211 0.89 5.04 -10.35
N VAL A 212 0.44 5.07 -9.09
CA VAL A 212 -0.23 3.92 -8.45
C VAL A 212 -1.53 3.58 -9.19
N SER A 213 -2.35 4.58 -9.51
CA SER A 213 -3.63 4.35 -10.23
C SER A 213 -3.42 3.65 -11.57
N MET A 214 -2.40 4.05 -12.36
CA MET A 214 -2.09 3.39 -13.64
C MET A 214 -1.54 1.97 -13.44
N GLN A 215 -0.77 1.73 -12.38
CA GLN A 215 -0.31 0.38 -12.03
C GLN A 215 -1.49 -0.52 -11.64
N ASP A 216 -2.44 0.00 -10.87
CA ASP A 216 -3.63 -0.73 -10.48
C ASP A 216 -4.50 -1.10 -11.69
N ILE A 217 -4.74 -0.15 -12.59
CA ILE A 217 -5.45 -0.42 -13.86
C ILE A 217 -4.72 -1.51 -14.66
N LYS A 218 -3.39 -1.42 -14.77
CA LYS A 218 -2.57 -2.45 -15.46
C LYS A 218 -2.74 -3.84 -14.86
N LEU A 219 -2.77 -3.94 -13.53
CA LEU A 219 -2.85 -5.20 -12.81
C LEU A 219 -4.27 -5.79 -12.79
N LEU A 220 -5.29 -4.96 -12.73
CA LEU A 220 -6.69 -5.37 -12.68
C LEU A 220 -7.27 -5.69 -14.06
N ARG A 221 -6.84 -4.97 -15.11
CA ARG A 221 -7.35 -5.10 -16.49
C ARG A 221 -6.31 -5.63 -17.47
N LYS A 222 -5.61 -6.71 -17.10
CA LYS A 222 -4.50 -7.28 -17.90
C LYS A 222 -4.88 -7.56 -19.35
N GLU A 223 -6.04 -8.17 -19.58
CA GLU A 223 -6.52 -8.50 -20.93
C GLU A 223 -6.89 -7.25 -21.73
N GLY A 224 -7.59 -6.31 -21.10
CA GLY A 224 -7.94 -5.02 -21.71
C GLY A 224 -6.72 -4.21 -22.12
N VAL A 225 -5.67 -4.21 -21.29
CA VAL A 225 -4.41 -3.54 -21.60
C VAL A 225 -3.67 -4.21 -22.75
N LYS A 226 -3.61 -5.55 -22.79
CA LYS A 226 -2.95 -6.28 -23.89
C LYS A 226 -3.63 -5.99 -25.23
N LEU A 227 -4.94 -6.24 -25.30
CA LEU A 227 -5.70 -6.00 -26.53
C LEU A 227 -5.71 -4.52 -26.91
N GLY A 228 -5.74 -3.63 -25.92
CA GLY A 228 -5.70 -2.19 -26.17
C GLY A 228 -4.40 -1.71 -26.79
N ARG A 229 -3.27 -2.34 -26.46
CA ARG A 229 -1.98 -2.06 -27.12
C ARG A 229 -1.94 -2.60 -28.54
N GLU A 230 -2.47 -3.80 -28.75
CA GLU A 230 -2.55 -4.43 -30.08
C GLU A 230 -3.42 -3.61 -31.04
N GLN A 231 -4.55 -3.10 -30.54
CA GLN A 231 -5.55 -2.37 -31.33
C GLN A 231 -5.39 -0.85 -31.25
N LYS A 232 -4.44 -0.35 -30.46
CA LYS A 232 -4.18 1.07 -30.22
C LYS A 232 -5.42 1.85 -29.76
N ASP A 233 -6.20 1.26 -28.86
CA ASP A 233 -7.50 1.79 -28.38
C ASP A 233 -7.64 1.80 -26.84
N LEU A 234 -6.52 1.86 -26.10
CA LEU A 234 -6.51 1.78 -24.62
C LEU A 234 -7.47 2.78 -23.97
N CYS A 235 -7.53 4.03 -24.44
CA CYS A 235 -8.39 5.05 -23.84
C CYS A 235 -9.88 4.71 -23.94
N ILE A 236 -10.32 4.09 -25.03
CA ILE A 236 -11.71 3.70 -25.24
C ILE A 236 -12.02 2.43 -24.46
N ARG A 237 -11.10 1.46 -24.50
CA ARG A 237 -11.28 0.14 -23.87
C ARG A 237 -11.23 0.18 -22.35
N LEU A 238 -10.38 1.03 -21.78
CA LEU A 238 -10.21 1.22 -20.33
C LEU A 238 -10.92 2.47 -19.81
N LYS A 239 -11.83 3.05 -20.61
CA LYS A 239 -12.50 4.31 -20.34
C LYS A 239 -13.06 4.41 -18.93
N ASP A 240 -13.82 3.42 -18.48
CA ASP A 240 -14.46 3.46 -17.16
C ASP A 240 -13.47 3.56 -16.01
N ASP A 241 -12.33 2.88 -16.12
CA ASP A 241 -11.32 2.85 -15.07
C ASP A 241 -10.42 4.11 -15.13
N LEU A 242 -10.15 4.62 -16.33
CA LEU A 242 -9.47 5.91 -16.54
C LEU A 242 -10.32 7.08 -16.04
N ASP A 243 -11.62 7.10 -16.34
CA ASP A 243 -12.55 8.14 -15.89
C ASP A 243 -12.66 8.17 -14.36
N LYS A 244 -12.70 6.98 -13.71
CA LYS A 244 -12.67 6.88 -12.24
C LYS A 244 -11.37 7.43 -11.65
N ALA A 245 -10.23 7.01 -12.19
CA ALA A 245 -8.92 7.48 -11.73
C ALA A 245 -8.79 9.00 -11.91
N ARG A 246 -9.29 9.54 -13.02
CA ARG A 246 -9.27 10.97 -13.32
C ARG A 246 -10.17 11.77 -12.40
N LYS A 247 -11.41 11.31 -12.16
CA LYS A 247 -12.33 11.95 -11.23
C LYS A 247 -11.76 12.00 -9.82
N GLU A 248 -11.08 10.94 -9.38
CA GLU A 248 -10.45 10.88 -8.06
C GLU A 248 -9.24 11.83 -7.98
N TYR A 249 -8.43 11.90 -9.04
CA TYR A 249 -7.34 12.84 -9.17
C TYR A 249 -7.84 14.29 -9.08
N GLU A 250 -8.83 14.67 -9.87
CA GLU A 250 -9.41 16.02 -9.88
C GLU A 250 -10.00 16.39 -8.53
N ARG A 251 -10.65 15.44 -7.86
CA ARG A 251 -11.22 15.64 -6.52
C ARG A 251 -10.14 15.89 -5.47
N ARG A 252 -9.05 15.11 -5.47
CA ARG A 252 -7.98 15.18 -4.45
C ARG A 252 -7.01 16.33 -4.67
N PHE A 253 -6.77 16.69 -5.94
CA PHE A 253 -5.70 17.61 -6.33
C PHE A 253 -6.23 18.87 -7.03
N ARG A 254 -7.49 19.24 -6.76
CA ARG A 254 -8.13 20.46 -7.27
C ARG A 254 -7.25 21.72 -7.24
N PRO A 255 -6.44 21.99 -6.18
CA PRO A 255 -5.59 23.18 -6.14
C PRO A 255 -4.53 23.26 -7.24
N ILE A 256 -4.04 22.12 -7.74
CA ILE A 256 -2.94 22.08 -8.73
C ILE A 256 -3.44 21.83 -10.16
N LEU A 257 -4.75 21.69 -10.40
CA LEU A 257 -5.31 21.40 -11.73
C LEU A 257 -5.12 22.53 -12.75
N GLY A 258 -4.90 23.76 -12.28
CA GLY A 258 -4.61 24.91 -13.15
C GLY A 258 -3.19 24.93 -13.71
N HIS A 259 -2.29 24.08 -13.19
CA HIS A 259 -0.91 24.05 -13.61
C HIS A 259 -0.74 23.22 -14.90
N PRO A 260 0.16 23.59 -15.81
CA PRO A 260 0.31 22.97 -17.13
C PRO A 260 1.03 21.60 -17.08
N VAL A 261 0.86 20.82 -16.00
CA VAL A 261 1.54 19.53 -15.80
C VAL A 261 0.52 18.40 -15.83
N ASP A 262 0.59 17.56 -16.86
CA ASP A 262 -0.30 16.40 -17.00
C ASP A 262 0.39 15.10 -16.55
N TYR A 263 0.28 14.81 -15.24
CA TYR A 263 0.75 13.54 -14.69
C TYR A 263 -0.04 12.35 -15.23
N PHE A 264 -1.33 12.55 -15.54
CA PHE A 264 -2.22 11.50 -15.99
C PHE A 264 -1.77 10.96 -17.34
N TYR A 265 -1.57 11.84 -18.32
CA TYR A 265 -1.05 11.48 -19.63
C TYR A 265 0.32 10.79 -19.53
N LYS A 266 1.25 11.40 -18.79
CA LYS A 266 2.61 10.84 -18.61
C LYS A 266 2.60 9.37 -18.19
N TRP A 267 1.86 9.04 -17.13
CA TRP A 267 1.84 7.69 -16.60
C TRP A 267 0.94 6.75 -17.38
N ALA A 268 -0.09 7.26 -18.06
CA ALA A 268 -0.89 6.46 -18.97
C ALA A 268 -0.01 5.94 -20.13
N VAL A 269 0.83 6.80 -20.72
CA VAL A 269 1.80 6.40 -21.75
C VAL A 269 2.82 5.41 -21.16
N GLU A 270 3.49 5.78 -20.07
CA GLU A 270 4.59 4.98 -19.51
C GLU A 270 4.15 3.60 -19.00
N ILE A 271 3.00 3.50 -18.32
CA ILE A 271 2.58 2.26 -17.63
C ILE A 271 1.58 1.46 -18.44
N LEU A 272 0.53 2.12 -18.96
CA LEU A 272 -0.52 1.42 -19.71
C LEU A 272 -0.10 1.17 -21.14
N ALA A 273 0.57 2.13 -21.77
CA ALA A 273 1.03 2.02 -23.15
C ALA A 273 2.48 1.50 -23.28
N ASP A 274 3.15 1.20 -22.16
CA ASP A 274 4.57 0.79 -22.12
C ASP A 274 5.51 1.73 -22.90
N GLY A 275 5.21 3.03 -22.88
CA GLY A 275 5.98 4.07 -23.54
C GLY A 275 5.50 4.42 -24.96
N ASP A 276 4.59 3.65 -25.56
CA ASP A 276 4.05 3.95 -26.88
C ASP A 276 2.82 4.87 -26.80
N ALA A 277 2.99 6.15 -27.15
CA ALA A 277 1.89 7.11 -27.12
C ALA A 277 0.77 6.78 -28.13
N GLU A 278 1.07 6.11 -29.26
CA GLU A 278 0.04 5.75 -30.23
C GLU A 278 -0.88 4.65 -29.72
N ALA A 279 -0.37 3.76 -28.85
CA ALA A 279 -1.17 2.69 -28.27
C ALA A 279 -2.30 3.18 -27.36
N LEU A 280 -2.25 4.43 -26.88
CA LEU A 280 -3.36 5.07 -26.17
C LEU A 280 -4.60 5.27 -27.05
N GLY A 281 -4.39 5.47 -28.35
CA GLY A 281 -5.43 5.87 -29.28
C GLY A 281 -5.86 7.33 -29.08
N GLU A 282 -7.13 7.62 -29.34
CA GLU A 282 -7.69 8.95 -29.14
C GLU A 282 -7.77 9.29 -27.64
N TYR A 283 -6.95 10.24 -27.20
CA TYR A 283 -6.90 10.67 -25.81
C TYR A 283 -8.03 11.68 -25.51
N PRO A 284 -9.05 11.30 -24.73
CA PRO A 284 -10.28 12.09 -24.59
C PRO A 284 -10.17 13.23 -23.57
N TYR A 285 -9.00 13.44 -22.98
CA TYR A 285 -8.82 14.35 -21.85
C TYR A 285 -7.99 15.59 -22.25
N PRO A 286 -8.27 16.76 -21.67
CA PRO A 286 -7.47 17.95 -21.92
C PRO A 286 -6.06 17.76 -21.38
N SER A 287 -5.11 17.54 -22.28
CA SER A 287 -3.68 17.56 -21.99
C SER A 287 -3.00 18.72 -22.71
N PRO A 288 -2.12 19.47 -22.05
CA PRO A 288 -1.21 20.41 -22.71
C PRO A 288 -0.29 19.71 -23.73
N VAL A 289 -0.03 18.41 -23.54
CA VAL A 289 0.96 17.64 -24.31
C VAL A 289 0.33 16.92 -25.50
N ALA A 290 -0.93 16.46 -25.38
CA ALA A 290 -1.61 15.72 -26.43
C ALA A 290 -2.09 16.58 -27.63
N LYS A 291 -1.96 17.92 -27.56
CA LYS A 291 -2.35 18.85 -28.65
C LYS A 291 -1.24 19.12 -29.67
N ARG A 292 -0.15 18.35 -29.68
CA ARG A 292 1.00 18.55 -30.58
C ARG A 292 1.03 17.54 -31.70
#